data_AF-A0A067CQE5-F1
#
_entry.id   AF-A0A067CQE5-F1
#
_cell.length_a   1.000
_cell.length_b   1.000
_cell.length_c   1.000
_cell.angle_alpha   90.00
_cell.angle_beta   90.00
_cell.angle_gamma   90.00
#
_symmetry.space_group_name_H-M   'P 1'
#
loop_
_entity.id
_entity.type
_entity.pdbx_description
1 polymer ?
#
loop_
_entity_poly.entity_id
_entity_poly.type
_entity_poly.pdbx_seq_one_letter_code
_entity_poly.pdbx_strand_id
1 'polypeptide(L)'
;MMNSVALPFLKKSRHDEMLGEDASGSMVEGVGSMNSFMLPPVADPALYCRTNLKIKYHEDNDQTLKFDKGTTTLAFCFKGGILAAVDSRSTQGPFIASQSVDKINEITPYMLATIAGGAADCQYWQRNLAVQCRMYELRNRHRISIRAASKLIANTCNYYKSYGLSLGMMMMGYDDGQPTLYYVDDEGSRMRASAKKPKFSVGSGSTYAYGVLDTHYRWDLEDDEAIELGLNAIYQATYRDSYSGGLCRVYLFKPDGYQKVHDIDVAELHERFGGRN
;
A
#
# COMPACT_ATOMS: atom_id res chain seq x y z
N MET A 1 -44.17 -1.81 -22.53
CA MET A 1 -43.43 -3.07 -22.79
C MET A 1 -42.11 -2.97 -22.04
N MET A 2 -42.06 -3.48 -20.81
CA MET A 2 -40.83 -3.75 -20.02
C MET A 2 -41.28 -4.50 -18.76
N ASN A 3 -41.21 -5.83 -18.80
CA ASN A 3 -41.49 -6.68 -17.65
C ASN A 3 -40.23 -6.74 -16.78
N SER A 4 -40.34 -6.19 -15.57
CA SER A 4 -39.42 -6.43 -14.46
C SER A 4 -39.69 -7.83 -13.89
N VAL A 5 -38.75 -8.75 -14.06
CA VAL A 5 -38.78 -10.06 -13.40
C VAL A 5 -38.16 -9.90 -12.01
N ALA A 6 -39.01 -9.93 -10.99
CA ALA A 6 -38.61 -9.99 -9.59
C ALA A 6 -37.91 -11.31 -9.28
N LEU A 7 -36.79 -11.28 -8.56
CA LEU A 7 -36.20 -12.44 -7.90
C LEU A 7 -36.72 -12.50 -6.44
N PRO A 8 -37.49 -13.52 -6.06
CA PRO A 8 -38.11 -13.60 -4.74
C PRO A 8 -37.35 -14.53 -3.80
N PHE A 9 -36.16 -14.18 -3.30
CA PHE A 9 -35.52 -14.93 -2.20
C PHE A 9 -34.54 -14.06 -1.41
N LEU A 10 -35.06 -13.28 -0.46
CA LEU A 10 -34.32 -12.85 0.73
C LEU A 10 -35.31 -12.81 1.89
N LYS A 11 -35.40 -13.94 2.59
CA LYS A 11 -36.16 -14.11 3.83
C LYS A 11 -35.57 -13.14 4.86
N LYS A 12 -36.41 -12.24 5.39
CA LYS A 12 -36.09 -11.39 6.54
C LYS A 12 -35.53 -12.26 7.67
N SER A 13 -34.33 -11.94 8.14
CA SER A 13 -33.75 -12.57 9.33
C SER A 13 -34.62 -12.22 10.54
N ARG A 14 -34.90 -13.24 11.34
CA ARG A 14 -35.85 -13.25 12.46
C ARG A 14 -35.18 -12.69 13.73
N HIS A 15 -34.67 -11.46 13.66
CA HIS A 15 -33.98 -10.81 14.78
C HIS A 15 -34.58 -9.46 15.20
N ASP A 16 -35.54 -8.91 14.45
CA ASP A 16 -36.16 -7.60 14.75
C ASP A 16 -37.34 -7.66 15.74
N GLU A 17 -37.58 -8.78 16.43
CA GLU A 17 -38.73 -8.94 17.35
C GLU A 17 -38.38 -9.00 18.85
N MET A 18 -37.13 -8.77 19.26
CA MET A 18 -36.74 -8.86 20.69
C MET A 18 -35.94 -7.65 21.20
N LEU A 19 -36.48 -6.44 21.07
CA LEU A 19 -36.06 -5.32 21.92
C LEU A 19 -37.31 -4.58 22.40
N GLY A 20 -37.97 -5.18 23.39
CA GLY A 20 -38.91 -4.48 24.26
C GLY A 20 -38.16 -3.64 25.29
N GLU A 21 -38.74 -2.49 25.60
CA GLU A 21 -38.33 -1.58 26.67
C GLU A 21 -38.25 -2.31 28.02
N ASP A 22 -37.13 -2.16 28.75
CA ASP A 22 -37.10 -1.73 30.16
C ASP A 22 -35.78 -2.05 30.90
N ALA A 23 -35.45 -1.13 31.81
CA ALA A 23 -34.78 -1.32 33.12
C ALA A 23 -33.24 -1.47 33.22
N SER A 24 -32.62 -0.36 33.63
CA SER A 24 -31.71 -0.20 34.79
C SER A 24 -30.81 -1.36 35.27
N GLY A 25 -29.50 -1.11 35.27
CA GLY A 25 -28.59 -1.42 36.40
C GLY A 25 -27.87 -2.78 36.42
N SER A 26 -26.55 -2.77 36.19
CA SER A 26 -25.51 -3.23 37.12
C SER A 26 -24.19 -3.50 36.37
N MET A 27 -23.07 -3.12 36.99
CA MET A 27 -21.74 -3.53 36.53
C MET A 27 -21.56 -5.02 36.79
N VAL A 28 -21.24 -5.78 35.74
CA VAL A 28 -20.90 -7.21 35.86
C VAL A 28 -19.47 -7.41 35.35
N GLU A 29 -18.56 -7.63 36.29
CA GLU A 29 -17.28 -8.31 36.05
C GLU A 29 -17.55 -9.74 35.56
N GLY A 30 -16.87 -10.16 34.49
CA GLY A 30 -17.00 -11.51 33.96
C GLY A 30 -16.00 -11.79 32.85
N VAL A 31 -14.91 -12.44 33.20
CA VAL A 31 -13.88 -12.97 32.29
C VAL A 31 -14.47 -13.99 31.32
N GLY A 32 -14.28 -13.74 30.01
CA GLY A 32 -14.00 -14.77 29.00
C GLY A 32 -15.13 -15.70 28.55
N SER A 33 -15.91 -15.26 27.56
CA SER A 33 -16.50 -16.18 26.56
C SER A 33 -15.68 -16.08 25.28
N MET A 34 -15.11 -17.22 24.84
CA MET A 34 -14.22 -17.32 23.66
C MET A 34 -14.88 -17.00 22.30
N ASN A 35 -16.15 -16.56 22.29
CA ASN A 35 -16.87 -16.10 21.09
C ASN A 35 -17.34 -14.64 21.17
N SER A 36 -16.79 -13.84 22.10
CA SER A 36 -17.11 -12.42 22.19
C SER A 36 -16.07 -11.58 21.47
N PHE A 37 -16.51 -10.81 20.47
CA PHE A 37 -15.68 -9.79 19.83
C PHE A 37 -15.32 -8.73 20.89
N MET A 38 -14.04 -8.62 21.25
CA MET A 38 -13.61 -7.65 22.26
C MET A 38 -13.83 -6.23 21.74
N LEU A 39 -14.79 -5.54 22.33
CA LEU A 39 -15.05 -4.14 22.05
C LEU A 39 -14.08 -3.23 22.83
N PRO A 40 -13.74 -2.03 22.31
CA PRO A 40 -12.93 -1.07 23.04
C PRO A 40 -13.52 -0.76 24.43
N PRO A 41 -12.70 -0.64 25.49
CA PRO A 41 -13.16 -0.37 26.85
C PRO A 41 -13.52 1.11 27.03
N VAL A 42 -14.58 1.53 26.35
CA VAL A 42 -15.09 2.91 26.33
C VAL A 42 -16.59 2.89 26.61
N ALA A 43 -17.12 4.00 27.15
CA ALA A 43 -18.50 4.07 27.64
C ALA A 43 -19.56 3.69 26.59
N ASP A 44 -19.31 4.01 25.31
CA ASP A 44 -20.10 3.54 24.17
C ASP A 44 -19.16 3.09 23.05
N PRO A 45 -18.92 1.77 22.91
CA PRO A 45 -18.07 1.23 21.86
C PRO A 45 -18.58 1.52 20.45
N ALA A 46 -19.90 1.59 20.24
CA ALA A 46 -20.48 1.87 18.94
C ALA A 46 -20.28 3.33 18.55
N LEU A 47 -20.44 4.28 19.48
CA LEU A 47 -20.09 5.68 19.26
C LEU A 47 -18.60 5.88 19.05
N TYR A 48 -17.75 5.20 19.84
CA TYR A 48 -16.30 5.26 19.67
C TYR A 48 -15.86 4.77 18.29
N CYS A 49 -16.42 3.65 17.82
CA CYS A 49 -16.19 3.13 16.48
C CYS A 49 -16.67 4.11 15.40
N ARG A 50 -17.87 4.68 15.52
CA ARG A 50 -18.40 5.68 14.57
C ARG A 50 -17.52 6.92 14.48
N THR A 51 -17.09 7.46 15.61
CA THR A 51 -16.31 8.70 15.68
C THR A 51 -14.86 8.50 15.26
N ASN A 52 -14.21 7.42 15.70
CA ASN A 52 -12.76 7.24 15.51
C ASN A 52 -12.40 6.40 14.28
N LEU A 53 -13.25 5.45 13.86
CA LEU A 53 -13.04 4.67 12.64
C LEU A 53 -13.61 5.39 11.40
N LYS A 54 -14.19 6.59 11.58
CA LYS A 54 -14.77 7.43 10.52
C LYS A 54 -15.81 6.71 9.65
N ILE A 55 -16.47 5.69 10.16
CA ILE A 55 -17.57 4.98 9.47
C ILE A 55 -18.77 5.93 9.49
N LYS A 56 -18.96 6.70 8.41
CA LYS A 56 -20.18 7.49 8.21
C LYS A 56 -21.23 6.60 7.58
N TYR A 57 -22.39 6.50 8.23
CA TYR A 57 -23.61 6.08 7.57
C TYR A 57 -24.21 7.34 6.94
N HIS A 58 -24.28 7.39 5.61
CA HIS A 58 -25.13 8.37 4.93
C HIS A 58 -26.61 7.92 5.02
N GLU A 59 -27.56 8.78 4.66
CA GLU A 59 -29.01 8.47 4.63
C GLU A 59 -29.31 7.19 3.80
N ASP A 60 -28.39 6.82 2.88
CA ASP A 60 -28.43 5.62 2.05
C ASP A 60 -27.62 4.41 2.60
N ASN A 61 -27.15 4.43 3.85
CA ASN A 61 -26.26 3.39 4.44
C ASN A 61 -24.93 3.17 3.70
N ASP A 62 -24.48 4.12 2.88
CA ASP A 62 -23.23 3.97 2.13
C ASP A 62 -22.03 4.15 3.07
N GLN A 63 -21.35 3.04 3.39
CA GLN A 63 -20.16 3.05 4.24
C GLN A 63 -18.96 3.57 3.43
N THR A 64 -18.64 4.85 3.59
CA THR A 64 -17.43 5.40 3.00
C THR A 64 -16.21 5.02 3.84
N LEU A 65 -15.56 3.91 3.47
CA LEU A 65 -14.23 3.55 3.99
C LEU A 65 -13.24 4.66 3.63
N LYS A 66 -12.92 5.53 4.60
CA LYS A 66 -11.81 6.46 4.45
C LYS A 66 -10.51 5.69 4.60
N PHE A 67 -9.90 5.35 3.48
CA PHE A 67 -8.54 4.82 3.47
C PHE A 67 -7.57 5.94 3.86
N ASP A 68 -7.27 6.07 5.15
CA ASP A 68 -6.12 6.86 5.59
C ASP A 68 -4.85 6.06 5.15
N LYS A 69 -4.28 6.47 4.00
CA LYS A 69 -3.20 5.76 3.30
C LYS A 69 -1.85 5.94 4.00
N GLY A 70 -1.65 5.27 5.12
CA GLY A 70 -0.43 5.38 5.92
C GLY A 70 0.75 4.58 5.36
N THR A 71 1.61 5.19 4.53
CA THR A 71 2.76 4.53 3.88
C THR A 71 3.68 5.55 3.20
N THR A 72 4.98 5.25 3.13
CA THR A 72 5.92 5.90 2.22
C THR A 72 6.68 4.86 1.42
N THR A 73 6.51 4.92 0.10
CA THR A 73 7.32 4.15 -0.85
C THR A 73 7.97 5.10 -1.84
N LEU A 74 9.18 4.78 -2.27
CA LEU A 74 9.87 5.52 -3.32
C LEU A 74 10.69 4.58 -4.19
N ALA A 75 10.86 4.97 -5.45
CA ALA A 75 11.75 4.30 -6.37
C ALA A 75 12.32 5.29 -7.39
N PHE A 76 13.57 5.10 -7.79
CA PHE A 76 14.20 5.93 -8.82
C PHE A 76 15.21 5.14 -9.66
N CYS A 77 15.29 5.50 -10.94
CA CYS A 77 16.31 5.02 -11.85
C CYS A 77 17.57 5.86 -11.73
N PHE A 78 18.74 5.24 -11.80
CA PHE A 78 20.05 5.89 -11.83
C PHE A 78 21.02 5.09 -12.72
N LYS A 79 22.25 5.56 -12.93
CA LYS A 79 23.27 4.90 -13.76
C LYS A 79 23.47 3.43 -13.38
N GLY A 80 23.43 3.12 -12.09
CA GLY A 80 23.61 1.76 -11.57
C GLY A 80 22.37 0.87 -11.65
N GLY A 81 21.20 1.37 -12.05
CA GLY A 81 19.96 0.58 -12.16
C GLY A 81 18.74 1.24 -11.56
N ILE A 82 18.02 0.52 -10.69
CA ILE A 82 16.85 1.06 -9.96
C ILE A 82 17.05 0.84 -8.47
N LEU A 83 16.79 1.87 -7.68
CA LEU A 83 16.68 1.76 -6.23
C LEU A 83 15.23 1.90 -5.81
N ALA A 84 14.78 1.06 -4.90
CA ALA A 84 13.49 1.19 -4.24
C ALA A 84 13.68 1.17 -2.72
N ALA A 85 13.00 2.09 -2.02
CA ALA A 85 13.01 2.15 -0.57
C ALA A 85 11.57 2.29 -0.05
N VAL A 86 11.26 1.60 1.03
CA VAL A 86 9.92 1.58 1.63
C VAL A 86 10.01 1.57 3.15
N ASP A 87 9.01 2.17 3.79
CA ASP A 87 8.74 1.96 5.22
C ASP A 87 7.95 0.64 5.44
N SER A 88 7.73 0.25 6.71
CA SER A 88 7.04 -1.01 7.04
C SER A 88 5.87 -0.86 8.01
N ARG A 89 5.49 0.37 8.39
CA ARG A 89 4.36 0.63 9.28
C ARG A 89 3.02 0.43 8.57
N SER A 90 2.07 -0.19 9.25
CA SER A 90 0.68 -0.31 8.81
C SER A 90 -0.25 0.13 9.93
N THR A 91 -1.23 0.98 9.59
CA THR A 91 -2.12 1.63 10.54
C THR A 91 -3.58 1.33 10.25
N GLN A 92 -4.40 1.23 11.29
CA GLN A 92 -5.85 1.19 11.23
C GLN A 92 -6.37 2.46 11.90
N GLY A 93 -6.49 3.53 11.10
CA GLY A 93 -6.70 4.88 11.63
C GLY A 93 -5.52 5.31 12.51
N PRO A 94 -5.74 5.81 13.74
CA PRO A 94 -4.65 6.22 14.63
C PRO A 94 -3.90 5.04 15.27
N PHE A 95 -4.44 3.82 15.20
CA PHE A 95 -3.81 2.64 15.80
C PHE A 95 -2.77 2.03 14.87
N ILE A 96 -1.55 1.80 15.35
CA ILE A 96 -0.52 1.08 14.59
C ILE A 96 -0.80 -0.41 14.67
N ALA A 97 -1.24 -1.00 13.57
CA ALA A 97 -1.55 -2.42 13.49
C ALA A 97 -0.30 -3.30 13.40
N SER A 98 0.73 -2.84 12.68
CA SER A 98 2.01 -3.52 12.57
C SER A 98 3.13 -2.54 12.22
N GLN A 99 4.35 -2.85 12.67
CA GLN A 99 5.55 -2.08 12.33
C GLN A 99 6.46 -2.79 11.34
N SER A 100 6.15 -4.02 10.90
CA SER A 100 7.07 -4.87 10.14
C SER A 100 6.49 -5.38 8.80
N VAL A 101 5.47 -4.71 8.25
CA VAL A 101 4.82 -5.12 6.99
C VAL A 101 5.76 -5.01 5.81
N ASP A 102 5.85 -6.06 5.00
CA ASP A 102 6.55 -6.03 3.72
C ASP A 102 5.73 -5.28 2.68
N LYS A 103 6.23 -4.10 2.27
CA LYS A 103 5.58 -3.23 1.27
C LYS A 103 6.17 -3.35 -0.14
N ILE A 104 7.03 -4.33 -0.35
CA ILE A 104 7.54 -4.70 -1.68
C ILE A 104 7.17 -6.16 -1.88
N ASN A 105 6.31 -6.41 -2.86
CA ASN A 105 5.91 -7.75 -3.25
C ASN A 105 6.66 -8.20 -4.50
N GLU A 106 7.06 -9.46 -4.50
CA GLU A 106 7.56 -10.14 -5.67
C GLU A 106 6.40 -10.59 -6.56
N ILE A 107 6.32 -10.03 -7.78
CA ILE A 107 5.32 -10.43 -8.78
C ILE A 107 5.83 -11.64 -9.56
N THR A 108 7.08 -11.55 -9.99
CA THR A 108 7.86 -12.62 -10.61
C THR A 108 9.31 -12.51 -10.13
N PRO A 109 10.17 -13.52 -10.32
CA PRO A 109 11.57 -13.48 -9.88
C PRO A 109 12.44 -12.35 -10.47
N TYR A 110 11.91 -11.55 -11.40
CA TYR A 110 12.59 -10.42 -12.04
C TYR A 110 11.79 -9.10 -11.97
N MET A 111 10.66 -9.09 -11.26
CA MET A 111 9.74 -7.96 -11.18
C MET A 111 9.19 -7.80 -9.77
N LEU A 112 9.42 -6.62 -9.16
CA LEU A 112 8.78 -6.27 -7.90
C LEU A 112 7.75 -5.16 -8.10
N ALA A 113 6.80 -5.08 -7.17
CA ALA A 113 5.84 -4.01 -7.06
C ALA A 113 5.77 -3.49 -5.63
N THR A 114 5.66 -2.16 -5.47
CA THR A 114 5.39 -1.57 -4.15
C THR A 114 3.92 -1.66 -3.77
N ILE A 115 3.64 -1.65 -2.47
CA ILE A 115 2.30 -1.59 -1.88
C ILE A 115 2.11 -0.18 -1.32
N ALA A 116 1.20 0.61 -1.90
CA ALA A 116 0.69 1.82 -1.29
C ALA A 116 -0.81 1.97 -1.60
N GLY A 117 -1.60 2.35 -0.59
CA GLY A 117 -3.07 2.33 -0.66
C GLY A 117 -3.67 1.24 0.22
N GLY A 118 -4.79 0.67 -0.20
CA GLY A 118 -5.43 -0.45 0.49
C GLY A 118 -4.52 -1.68 0.45
N ALA A 119 -4.11 -2.18 1.62
CA ALA A 119 -3.23 -3.35 1.70
C ALA A 119 -3.85 -4.58 1.03
N ALA A 120 -5.15 -4.81 1.23
CA ALA A 120 -5.88 -5.91 0.61
C ALA A 120 -5.94 -5.76 -0.92
N ASP A 121 -6.30 -4.58 -1.42
CA ASP A 121 -6.41 -4.30 -2.86
C ASP A 121 -5.07 -4.51 -3.55
N CYS A 122 -4.00 -3.93 -3.00
CA CYS A 122 -2.65 -4.06 -3.54
C CYS A 122 -2.22 -5.53 -3.58
N GLN A 123 -2.33 -6.26 -2.47
CA GLN A 123 -1.90 -7.66 -2.42
C GLN A 123 -2.71 -8.55 -3.35
N TYR A 124 -4.03 -8.38 -3.39
CA TYR A 124 -4.92 -9.17 -4.24
C TYR A 124 -4.61 -8.94 -5.72
N TRP A 125 -4.57 -7.68 -6.16
CA TRP A 125 -4.38 -7.36 -7.56
C TRP A 125 -2.95 -7.63 -8.04
N GLN A 126 -1.95 -7.47 -7.17
CA GLN A 126 -0.57 -7.88 -7.47
C GLN A 126 -0.44 -9.40 -7.62
N ARG A 127 -1.10 -10.18 -6.75
CA ARG A 127 -1.14 -11.64 -6.88
C ARG A 127 -1.89 -12.09 -8.13
N ASN A 128 -2.99 -11.41 -8.48
CA ASN A 128 -3.70 -11.66 -9.74
C ASN A 128 -2.79 -11.37 -10.94
N LEU A 129 -2.07 -10.26 -10.92
CA LEU A 129 -1.10 -9.90 -11.95
C LEU A 129 0.01 -10.95 -12.08
N ALA A 130 0.54 -11.47 -10.97
CA ALA A 130 1.54 -12.55 -10.98
C ALA A 130 1.03 -13.79 -11.73
N VAL A 131 -0.23 -14.19 -11.50
CA VAL A 131 -0.87 -15.29 -12.24
C VAL A 131 -0.94 -14.99 -13.73
N GLN A 132 -1.38 -13.78 -14.13
CA GLN A 132 -1.45 -13.39 -15.53
C GLN A 132 -0.06 -13.38 -16.19
N CYS A 133 0.96 -12.87 -15.49
CA CYS A 133 2.35 -12.87 -15.95
C CYS A 133 2.86 -14.30 -16.17
N ARG A 134 2.58 -15.22 -15.24
CA ARG A 134 2.97 -16.62 -15.36
C ARG A 134 2.26 -17.33 -16.50
N MET A 135 0.96 -17.07 -16.68
CA MET A 135 0.18 -17.63 -17.79
C MET A 135 0.68 -17.13 -19.15
N TYR A 136 1.07 -15.86 -19.25
CA TYR A 136 1.70 -15.31 -20.45
C TYR A 136 3.01 -16.04 -20.77
N GLU A 137 3.86 -16.24 -19.76
CA GLU A 137 5.15 -16.92 -19.93
C GLU A 137 4.99 -18.36 -20.42
N LEU A 138 4.03 -19.11 -19.86
CA LEU A 138 3.75 -20.49 -20.27
C LEU A 138 3.20 -20.59 -21.71
N ARG A 139 2.36 -19.64 -22.13
CA ARG A 139 1.78 -19.61 -23.48
C ARG A 139 2.81 -19.24 -24.55
N ASN A 140 3.64 -18.25 -24.28
CA ASN A 140 4.55 -17.67 -25.27
C ASN A 140 5.98 -18.22 -25.18
N ARG A 141 6.30 -18.99 -24.12
CA ARG A 141 7.66 -19.45 -23.78
C ARG A 141 8.66 -18.29 -23.68
N HIS A 142 8.16 -17.12 -23.30
CA HIS A 142 8.92 -15.89 -23.22
C HIS A 142 8.42 -15.05 -22.04
N ARG A 143 9.34 -14.41 -21.32
CA ARG A 143 9.03 -13.61 -20.14
C ARG A 143 8.19 -12.38 -20.55
N ILE A 144 7.29 -11.96 -19.67
CA ILE A 144 6.51 -10.75 -19.92
C ILE A 144 7.37 -9.51 -19.62
N SER A 145 7.31 -8.51 -20.49
CA SER A 145 7.96 -7.22 -20.22
C SER A 145 7.26 -6.49 -19.07
N ILE A 146 8.02 -5.69 -18.30
CA ILE A 146 7.43 -4.79 -17.29
C ILE A 146 6.49 -3.77 -17.94
N ARG A 147 6.77 -3.39 -19.19
CA ARG A 147 5.87 -2.58 -20.02
C ARG A 147 4.50 -3.24 -20.22
N ALA A 148 4.46 -4.52 -20.56
CA ALA A 148 3.22 -5.25 -20.76
C ALA A 148 2.50 -5.51 -19.43
N ALA A 149 3.22 -5.95 -18.39
CA ALA A 149 2.64 -6.20 -17.08
C ALA A 149 2.00 -4.94 -16.48
N SER A 150 2.68 -3.79 -16.55
CA SER A 150 2.11 -2.50 -16.10
C SER A 150 0.86 -2.10 -16.88
N LYS A 151 0.74 -2.48 -18.15
CA LYS A 151 -0.46 -2.21 -18.95
C LYS A 151 -1.63 -3.12 -18.58
N LEU A 152 -1.36 -4.39 -18.27
CA LEU A 152 -2.39 -5.32 -17.79
C LEU A 152 -3.03 -4.81 -16.50
N ILE A 153 -2.22 -4.45 -15.50
CA ILE A 153 -2.75 -3.97 -14.24
C ILE A 153 -3.48 -2.63 -14.38
N ALA A 154 -2.97 -1.70 -15.20
CA ALA A 154 -3.65 -0.43 -15.47
C ALA A 154 -5.02 -0.64 -16.15
N ASN A 155 -5.13 -1.63 -17.06
CA ASN A 155 -6.42 -1.96 -17.66
C ASN A 155 -7.41 -2.54 -16.64
N THR A 156 -6.93 -3.36 -15.70
CA THR A 156 -7.73 -3.86 -14.58
C THR A 156 -8.19 -2.72 -13.67
N CYS A 157 -7.29 -1.82 -13.26
CA CYS A 157 -7.65 -0.65 -12.44
C CYS A 157 -8.69 0.22 -13.16
N ASN A 158 -8.53 0.46 -14.46
CA ASN A 158 -9.51 1.21 -15.25
C ASN A 158 -10.87 0.52 -15.37
N TYR A 159 -10.91 -0.82 -15.39
CA TYR A 159 -12.17 -1.57 -15.42
C TYR A 159 -12.95 -1.42 -14.10
N TYR A 160 -12.24 -1.41 -12.96
CA TYR A 160 -12.82 -1.20 -11.63
C TYR A 160 -12.78 0.26 -11.19
N LYS A 161 -12.63 1.20 -12.13
CA LYS A 161 -12.61 2.62 -11.82
C LYS A 161 -13.93 3.03 -11.15
N SER A 162 -13.83 3.82 -10.09
CA SER A 162 -14.97 4.27 -9.27
C SER A 162 -15.65 3.19 -8.42
N TYR A 163 -15.11 1.96 -8.34
CA TYR A 163 -15.59 0.93 -7.40
C TYR A 163 -14.91 1.03 -6.01
N GLY A 164 -14.20 2.12 -5.73
CA GLY A 164 -13.55 2.35 -4.44
C GLY A 164 -12.23 1.60 -4.24
N LEU A 165 -11.58 1.13 -5.31
CA LEU A 165 -10.23 0.57 -5.22
C LEU A 165 -9.24 1.64 -4.72
N SER A 166 -8.31 1.22 -3.85
CA SER A 166 -7.24 2.07 -3.34
C SER A 166 -5.89 1.45 -3.64
N LEU A 167 -5.22 1.93 -4.68
CA LEU A 167 -3.98 1.32 -5.18
C LEU A 167 -3.06 2.36 -5.80
N GLY A 168 -1.80 2.33 -5.40
CA GLY A 168 -0.71 3.07 -6.03
C GLY A 168 0.54 2.22 -5.97
N MET A 169 0.91 1.59 -7.08
CA MET A 169 2.07 0.70 -7.13
C MET A 169 3.14 1.21 -8.08
N MET A 170 4.39 1.07 -7.66
CA MET A 170 5.55 1.22 -8.54
C MET A 170 6.02 -0.17 -8.94
N MET A 171 5.98 -0.47 -10.23
CA MET A 171 6.46 -1.70 -10.83
C MET A 171 7.86 -1.49 -11.39
N MET A 172 8.78 -2.37 -11.04
CA MET A 172 10.19 -2.22 -11.35
C MET A 172 10.83 -3.54 -11.78
N GLY A 173 11.79 -3.45 -12.69
CA GLY A 173 12.60 -4.58 -13.17
C GLY A 173 13.44 -4.18 -14.39
N TYR A 174 14.00 -5.16 -15.07
CA TYR A 174 14.73 -4.97 -16.33
C TYR A 174 13.93 -5.52 -17.52
N ASP A 175 13.83 -4.69 -18.57
CA ASP A 175 13.22 -5.03 -19.85
C ASP A 175 14.31 -4.90 -20.92
N ASP A 176 14.64 -5.98 -21.63
CA ASP A 176 15.71 -6.00 -22.66
C ASP A 176 17.06 -5.41 -22.18
N GLY A 177 17.43 -5.66 -20.91
CA GLY A 177 18.65 -5.13 -20.31
C GLY A 177 18.58 -3.65 -19.91
N GLN A 178 17.41 -3.01 -20.00
CA GLN A 178 17.19 -1.62 -19.59
C GLN A 178 16.38 -1.53 -18.30
N PRO A 179 16.81 -0.68 -17.33
CA PRO A 179 16.04 -0.45 -16.12
C PRO A 179 14.70 0.18 -16.46
N THR A 180 13.62 -0.46 -16.04
CA THR A 180 12.26 -0.05 -16.35
C THR A 180 11.44 0.08 -15.06
N LEU A 181 10.97 1.31 -14.82
CA LEU A 181 10.13 1.68 -13.68
C LEU A 181 8.81 2.29 -14.20
N TYR A 182 7.69 1.82 -13.66
CA TYR A 182 6.35 2.32 -13.95
C TYR A 182 5.60 2.63 -12.65
N TYR A 183 4.84 3.71 -12.66
CA TYR A 183 3.82 4.00 -11.66
C TYR A 183 2.43 3.68 -12.25
N VAL A 184 1.61 2.99 -11.48
CA VAL A 184 0.21 2.69 -11.81
C VAL A 184 -0.68 3.00 -10.60
N ASP A 185 -1.80 3.66 -10.85
CA ASP A 185 -2.80 3.98 -9.82
C ASP A 185 -4.19 3.36 -10.07
N ASP A 186 -5.03 3.44 -9.05
CA ASP A 186 -6.43 3.05 -9.00
C ASP A 186 -7.33 3.81 -9.99
N GLU A 187 -6.93 5.00 -10.43
CA GLU A 187 -7.63 5.75 -11.48
C GLU A 187 -7.35 5.26 -12.90
N GLY A 188 -6.41 4.30 -13.04
CA GLY A 188 -5.97 3.73 -14.31
C GLY A 188 -4.84 4.53 -14.98
N SER A 189 -4.27 5.52 -14.30
CA SER A 189 -3.09 6.23 -14.77
C SER A 189 -1.90 5.28 -14.82
N ARG A 190 -1.08 5.44 -15.86
CA ARG A 190 0.14 4.65 -16.04
C ARG A 190 1.25 5.55 -16.55
N MET A 191 2.26 5.75 -15.72
CA MET A 191 3.38 6.63 -16.01
C MET A 191 4.69 5.84 -16.04
N ARG A 192 5.51 6.06 -17.07
CA ARG A 192 6.85 5.47 -17.16
C ARG A 192 7.88 6.44 -16.59
N ALA A 193 8.85 5.92 -15.85
CA ALA A 193 10.06 6.68 -15.54
C ALA A 193 10.78 7.07 -16.84
N SER A 194 11.23 8.31 -16.91
CA SER A 194 11.96 8.86 -18.06
C SER A 194 13.07 9.78 -17.57
N ALA A 195 13.96 10.24 -18.46
CA ALA A 195 15.00 11.20 -18.09
C ALA A 195 14.44 12.48 -17.42
N LYS A 196 13.21 12.89 -17.77
CA LYS A 196 12.54 14.04 -17.15
C LYS A 196 11.88 13.73 -15.80
N LYS A 197 11.51 12.46 -15.58
CA LYS A 197 10.83 11.98 -14.37
C LYS A 197 11.42 10.61 -14.00
N PRO A 198 12.65 10.56 -13.47
CA PRO A 198 13.33 9.29 -13.22
C PRO A 198 12.90 8.63 -11.91
N LYS A 199 12.06 9.29 -11.13
CA LYS A 199 11.74 8.95 -9.75
C LYS A 199 10.26 9.10 -9.46
N PHE A 200 9.78 8.26 -8.56
CA PHE A 200 8.43 8.28 -8.04
C PHE A 200 8.46 8.07 -6.53
N SER A 201 7.53 8.71 -5.84
CA SER A 201 7.20 8.42 -4.45
C SER A 201 5.69 8.39 -4.29
N VAL A 202 5.20 7.42 -3.52
CA VAL A 202 3.78 7.09 -3.38
C VAL A 202 3.46 6.80 -1.92
N GLY A 203 2.32 7.32 -1.46
CA GLY A 203 1.81 7.17 -0.10
C GLY A 203 1.70 8.50 0.67
N SER A 204 1.26 8.46 1.92
CA SER A 204 1.08 9.65 2.78
C SER A 204 2.34 10.48 2.96
N GLY A 205 3.51 9.85 3.13
CA GLY A 205 4.78 10.57 3.29
C GLY A 205 5.52 10.88 1.99
N SER A 206 4.87 10.67 0.84
CA SER A 206 5.51 10.86 -0.48
C SER A 206 6.03 12.28 -0.72
N THR A 207 5.32 13.31 -0.24
CA THR A 207 5.73 14.71 -0.40
C THR A 207 7.02 15.02 0.35
N TYR A 208 7.20 14.45 1.54
CA TYR A 208 8.44 14.59 2.32
C TYR A 208 9.61 13.87 1.64
N ALA A 209 9.36 12.67 1.11
CA ALA A 209 10.36 11.92 0.36
C ALA A 209 10.79 12.67 -0.91
N TYR A 210 9.85 13.28 -1.66
CA TYR A 210 10.18 14.10 -2.82
C TYR A 210 11.10 15.27 -2.47
N GLY A 211 10.93 15.94 -1.32
CA GLY A 211 11.82 17.03 -0.92
C GLY A 211 13.31 16.63 -0.85
N VAL A 212 13.60 15.44 -0.32
CA VAL A 212 14.96 14.89 -0.25
C VAL A 212 15.43 14.41 -1.63
N LEU A 213 14.57 13.66 -2.33
CA LEU A 213 14.86 13.13 -3.67
C LEU A 213 15.05 14.21 -4.72
N ASP A 214 14.38 15.36 -4.62
CA ASP A 214 14.56 16.47 -5.56
C ASP A 214 15.85 17.24 -5.30
N THR A 215 16.30 17.29 -4.05
CA THR A 215 17.50 18.03 -3.66
C THR A 215 18.79 17.25 -3.96
N HIS A 216 18.81 15.94 -3.71
CA HIS A 216 20.05 15.17 -3.70
C HIS A 216 20.19 14.16 -4.86
N TYR A 217 19.14 13.94 -5.65
CA TYR A 217 19.21 12.99 -6.76
C TYR A 217 20.12 13.49 -7.89
N ARG A 218 20.99 12.60 -8.37
CA ARG A 218 21.77 12.76 -9.59
C ARG A 218 21.70 11.47 -10.42
N TRP A 219 21.82 11.57 -11.74
CA TRP A 219 21.80 10.38 -12.60
C TRP A 219 23.05 9.50 -12.39
N ASP A 220 24.19 10.14 -12.12
CA ASP A 220 25.52 9.57 -11.96
C ASP A 220 25.85 9.16 -10.52
N LEU A 221 24.84 8.86 -9.69
CA LEU A 221 25.05 8.31 -8.36
C LEU A 221 25.76 6.96 -8.43
N GLU A 222 26.71 6.75 -7.54
CA GLU A 222 27.24 5.42 -7.24
C GLU A 222 26.24 4.64 -6.37
N ASP A 223 26.41 3.31 -6.29
CA ASP A 223 25.44 2.44 -5.61
C ASP A 223 25.24 2.81 -4.14
N ASP A 224 26.33 3.06 -3.41
CA ASP A 224 26.29 3.46 -2.00
C ASP A 224 25.63 4.83 -1.79
N GLU A 225 25.86 5.78 -2.71
CA GLU A 225 25.21 7.10 -2.66
C GLU A 225 23.70 7.00 -2.91
N ALA A 226 23.29 6.14 -3.85
CA ALA A 226 21.88 5.89 -4.12
C ALA A 226 21.19 5.24 -2.90
N ILE A 227 21.88 4.31 -2.23
CA ILE A 227 21.40 3.68 -1.00
C ILE A 227 21.26 4.70 0.12
N GLU A 228 22.27 5.55 0.36
CA GLU A 228 22.20 6.59 1.39
C GLU A 228 21.07 7.58 1.10
N LEU A 229 20.86 7.95 -0.17
CA LEU A 229 19.76 8.80 -0.59
C LEU A 229 18.40 8.16 -0.29
N GLY A 230 18.22 6.87 -0.60
CA GLY A 230 16.98 6.14 -0.32
C GLY A 230 16.68 6.05 1.18
N LEU A 231 17.70 5.72 1.99
CA LEU A 231 17.59 5.66 3.45
C LEU A 231 17.22 7.03 4.05
N ASN A 232 17.91 8.10 3.63
CA ASN A 232 17.63 9.44 4.11
C ASN A 232 16.24 9.92 3.70
N ALA A 233 15.81 9.65 2.46
CA ALA A 233 14.49 10.06 1.98
C ALA A 233 13.35 9.38 2.76
N ILE A 234 13.47 8.07 3.06
CA ILE A 234 12.49 7.39 3.92
C ILE A 234 12.57 7.91 5.35
N TYR A 235 13.77 8.09 5.92
CA TYR A 235 13.93 8.63 7.28
C TYR A 235 13.27 10.00 7.47
N GLN A 236 13.47 10.94 6.55
CA GLN A 236 12.84 12.26 6.64
C GLN A 236 11.32 12.17 6.50
N ALA A 237 10.83 11.25 5.67
CA ALA A 237 9.40 11.02 5.52
C ALA A 237 8.78 10.41 6.78
N THR A 238 9.40 9.40 7.37
CA THR A 238 8.92 8.74 8.61
C THR A 238 9.04 9.65 9.83
N TYR A 239 9.97 10.60 9.84
CA TYR A 239 10.09 11.60 10.90
C TYR A 239 8.92 12.61 10.89
N ARG A 240 8.36 12.92 9.72
CA ARG A 240 7.29 13.92 9.56
C ARG A 240 5.90 13.32 9.43
N ASP A 241 5.76 12.19 8.74
CA ASP A 241 4.48 11.52 8.52
C ASP A 241 4.18 10.52 9.64
N SER A 242 3.13 10.77 10.41
CA SER A 242 2.71 9.93 11.55
C SER A 242 2.40 8.49 11.15
N TYR A 243 1.94 8.28 9.91
CA TYR A 243 1.51 6.99 9.44
C TYR A 243 2.62 6.16 8.77
N SER A 244 3.80 6.75 8.57
CA SER A 244 4.99 6.05 8.05
C SER A 244 5.97 5.74 9.18
N GLY A 245 6.65 4.60 9.13
CA GLY A 245 7.65 4.24 10.15
C GLY A 245 8.02 2.76 10.18
N GLY A 246 8.57 2.32 11.31
CA GLY A 246 9.06 0.96 11.51
C GLY A 246 10.46 0.79 10.92
N LEU A 247 10.60 -0.16 10.02
CA LEU A 247 11.83 -0.48 9.29
C LEU A 247 11.86 0.24 7.95
N CYS A 248 13.06 0.64 7.54
CA CYS A 248 13.37 1.08 6.19
C CYS A 248 14.02 -0.07 5.43
N ARG A 249 13.33 -0.54 4.38
CA ARG A 249 13.84 -1.60 3.50
C ARG A 249 14.26 -1.04 2.17
N VAL A 250 15.50 -1.35 1.76
CA VAL A 250 16.08 -0.88 0.50
C VAL A 250 16.39 -2.07 -0.40
N TYR A 251 15.90 -1.98 -1.63
CA TYR A 251 16.13 -2.95 -2.68
C TYR A 251 16.89 -2.29 -3.83
N LEU A 252 17.91 -2.98 -4.30
CA LEU A 252 18.71 -2.57 -5.45
C LEU A 252 18.46 -3.53 -6.60
N PHE A 253 18.13 -2.99 -7.77
CA PHE A 253 17.89 -3.74 -8.99
C PHE A 253 19.03 -3.55 -9.97
N LYS A 254 19.61 -4.67 -10.35
CA LYS A 254 20.70 -4.81 -11.29
C LYS A 254 20.25 -5.69 -12.48
N PRO A 255 21.00 -5.73 -13.59
CA PRO A 255 20.64 -6.53 -14.75
C PRO A 255 20.49 -8.03 -14.46
N ASP A 256 21.19 -8.54 -13.45
CA ASP A 256 21.20 -9.93 -12.99
C ASP A 256 20.05 -10.27 -12.03
N GLY A 257 19.40 -9.27 -11.42
CA GLY A 257 18.30 -9.48 -10.49
C GLY A 257 18.13 -8.34 -9.49
N TYR A 258 17.40 -8.60 -8.42
CA TYR A 258 17.27 -7.66 -7.30
C TYR A 258 17.89 -8.25 -6.04
N GLN A 259 18.38 -7.37 -5.18
CA GLN A 259 18.89 -7.71 -3.87
C GLN A 259 18.27 -6.80 -2.82
N LYS A 260 17.82 -7.39 -1.70
CA LYS A 260 17.52 -6.62 -0.48
C LYS A 260 18.85 -6.22 0.16
N VAL A 261 19.17 -4.93 0.10
CA VAL A 261 20.46 -4.40 0.58
C VAL A 261 20.40 -4.09 2.06
N HIS A 262 19.30 -3.46 2.50
CA HIS A 262 19.12 -3.05 3.89
C HIS A 262 17.72 -3.34 4.40
N ASP A 263 17.66 -3.62 5.71
CA ASP A 263 16.46 -3.79 6.53
C ASP A 263 16.82 -3.20 7.90
N ILE A 264 16.70 -1.88 8.03
CA ILE A 264 17.23 -1.10 9.16
C ILE A 264 16.08 -0.42 9.89
N ASP A 265 16.09 -0.42 11.22
CA ASP A 265 15.11 0.33 12.01
C ASP A 265 15.29 1.85 11.80
N VAL A 266 14.18 2.56 11.62
CA VAL A 266 14.19 4.03 11.55
C VAL A 266 14.81 4.67 12.80
N ALA A 267 14.78 4.01 13.96
CA ALA A 267 15.48 4.44 15.16
C ALA A 267 17.01 4.44 14.97
N GLU A 268 17.58 3.42 14.35
CA GLU A 268 19.02 3.37 14.04
C GLU A 268 19.38 4.42 12.97
N LEU A 269 18.47 4.68 12.02
CA LEU A 269 18.63 5.79 11.06
C LEU A 269 18.61 7.15 11.76
N HIS A 270 17.86 7.31 12.85
CA HIS A 270 17.86 8.52 13.66
C HIS A 270 19.21 8.76 14.33
N GLU A 271 19.87 7.72 14.85
CA GLU A 271 21.23 7.87 15.39
C GLU A 271 22.23 8.27 14.30
N ARG A 272 22.10 7.70 13.10
CA ARG A 272 22.99 7.98 11.96
C ARG A 272 22.80 9.37 11.36
N PHE A 273 21.56 9.83 11.19
CA PHE A 273 21.25 11.08 10.51
C PHE A 273 20.87 12.23 11.46
N GLY A 274 20.38 11.93 12.66
CA GLY A 274 19.95 12.93 13.65
C GLY A 274 21.11 13.73 14.26
N GLY A 275 22.33 13.21 14.23
CA GLY A 275 23.54 13.90 14.70
C GLY A 275 24.19 14.86 13.68
N ARG A 276 23.66 15.00 12.46
CA ARG A 276 24.23 15.89 11.41
C ARG A 276 23.73 17.35 11.49
N ASN A 277 23.33 17.83 12.66
CA ASN A 277 22.97 19.24 12.90
C ASN A 277 24.17 20.07 13.35
#